data_AF-A0A2E8MCX7-F1
#
_entry.id   AF-A0A2E8MCX7-F1
#
_cell.length_a   1.000
_cell.length_b   1.000
_cell.length_c   1.000
_cell.angle_alpha   90.00
_cell.angle_beta   90.00
_cell.angle_gamma   90.00
#
_symmetry.space_group_name_H-M   'P 1'
#
loop_
_entity.id
_entity.type
_entity.pdbx_description
1 polymer ?
#
loop_
_entity_poly.entity_id
_entity_poly.type
_entity_poly.pdbx_seq_one_letter_code
_entity_poly.pdbx_strand_id
1 'polypeptide(L)'
;MVCWDLQFSFSFNKKNTHQPMKLCTFFTVALPLFSPLSAAIIFTEVNDRISRPSTPPFLEYDLNEDGEIDWGLRVATTLFSQTFSVSAPTTTLAVTQSRSPGGVSQDLVVLREGDIIGPILSPSTSQWSIGNGQLLSGQFDNAWGGPFVREVAYLGFSFESEGETHYAWALVEGGGPLTHRGVISYAWETEPGVAILAGAIPEPSSAGLLLLEMLVTLARRRRK
;
A
#
# COMPACT_ATOMS: atom_id res chain seq x y z
N MET A 1 -0.76 -66.65 -69.81
CA MET A 1 -1.35 -67.84 -69.18
C MET A 1 -0.33 -68.37 -68.17
N VAL A 2 -0.68 -68.28 -66.87
CA VAL A 2 0.02 -68.85 -65.67
C VAL A 2 1.40 -68.20 -65.37
N CYS A 3 1.63 -67.33 -64.37
CA CYS A 3 1.31 -67.26 -62.93
C CYS A 3 1.90 -68.42 -62.11
N TRP A 4 3.01 -68.21 -61.40
CA TRP A 4 3.36 -68.93 -60.16
C TRP A 4 4.16 -68.06 -59.20
N ASP A 5 3.85 -68.27 -57.92
CA ASP A 5 4.07 -67.44 -56.75
C ASP A 5 5.50 -67.40 -56.21
N LEU A 6 5.86 -66.26 -55.60
CA LEU A 6 7.04 -66.07 -54.76
C LEU A 6 6.64 -66.27 -53.29
N GLN A 7 7.11 -67.34 -52.66
CA GLN A 7 7.10 -67.50 -51.20
C GLN A 7 8.42 -67.01 -50.61
N PHE A 8 8.36 -65.95 -49.81
CA PHE A 8 9.45 -65.54 -48.92
C PHE A 8 9.23 -66.16 -47.53
N SER A 9 10.20 -66.98 -47.09
CA SER A 9 10.25 -67.51 -45.73
C SER A 9 11.29 -66.73 -44.93
N PHE A 10 10.86 -66.01 -43.90
CA PHE A 10 11.74 -65.30 -42.96
C PHE A 10 11.89 -66.13 -41.68
N SER A 11 13.12 -66.57 -41.42
CA SER A 11 13.53 -67.28 -40.21
C SER A 11 13.93 -66.28 -39.12
N PHE A 12 13.21 -66.28 -38.00
CA PHE A 12 13.53 -65.49 -36.80
C PHE A 12 14.65 -66.16 -35.99
N ASN A 13 15.82 -65.51 -35.90
CA ASN A 13 16.89 -65.89 -34.97
C ASN A 13 16.90 -64.92 -33.77
N LYS A 14 16.58 -65.46 -32.60
CA LYS A 14 16.44 -64.79 -31.31
C LYS A 14 17.82 -64.68 -30.63
N LYS A 15 18.42 -63.49 -30.59
CA LYS A 15 19.53 -63.18 -29.68
C LYS A 15 19.07 -62.14 -28.65
N ASN A 16 18.77 -62.64 -27.46
CA ASN A 16 18.58 -61.87 -26.23
C ASN A 16 19.84 -61.07 -25.93
N THR A 17 19.74 -59.74 -25.99
CA THR A 17 20.68 -58.84 -25.30
C THR A 17 19.85 -57.96 -24.35
N HIS A 18 19.94 -58.28 -23.07
CA HIS A 18 19.38 -57.48 -21.99
C HIS A 18 20.18 -56.17 -21.90
N GLN A 19 19.66 -55.10 -22.49
CA GLN A 19 20.06 -53.74 -22.17
C GLN A 19 19.27 -53.30 -20.92
N PRO A 20 19.93 -52.87 -19.82
CA PRO A 20 19.21 -52.28 -18.71
C PRO A 20 18.66 -50.92 -19.16
N MET A 21 17.35 -50.84 -19.33
CA MET A 21 16.63 -49.57 -19.50
C MET A 21 16.91 -48.69 -18.28
N LYS A 22 17.80 -47.70 -18.44
CA LYS A 22 17.88 -46.57 -17.53
C LYS A 22 16.60 -45.76 -17.71
N LEU A 23 15.68 -45.94 -16.76
CA LEU A 23 14.48 -45.14 -16.61
C LEU A 23 14.92 -43.70 -16.30
N CYS A 24 15.05 -42.86 -17.33
CA CYS A 24 15.19 -41.41 -17.16
C CYS A 24 13.87 -40.88 -16.61
N THR A 25 13.72 -40.89 -15.29
CA THR A 25 12.66 -40.19 -14.58
C THR A 25 12.87 -38.69 -14.83
N PHE A 26 12.16 -38.15 -15.82
CA PHE A 26 12.00 -36.71 -15.97
C PHE A 26 11.19 -36.23 -14.76
N PHE A 27 11.89 -35.75 -13.74
CA PHE A 27 11.28 -34.94 -12.68
C PHE A 27 10.95 -33.60 -13.31
N THR A 28 9.78 -33.50 -13.93
CA THR A 28 9.19 -32.21 -14.28
C THR A 28 8.90 -31.50 -12.95
N VAL A 29 9.82 -30.65 -12.52
CA VAL A 29 9.57 -29.71 -11.44
C VAL A 29 8.53 -28.75 -11.99
N ALA A 30 7.26 -29.00 -11.67
CA ALA A 30 6.20 -28.03 -11.83
C ALA A 30 6.58 -26.83 -10.94
N LEU A 31 7.16 -25.80 -11.55
CA LEU A 31 7.28 -24.50 -10.92
C LEU A 31 5.84 -24.05 -10.62
N PRO A 32 5.44 -23.87 -9.35
CA PRO A 32 4.17 -23.25 -9.07
C PRO A 32 4.22 -21.86 -9.73
N LEU A 33 3.31 -21.62 -10.67
CA LEU A 33 2.95 -20.28 -11.09
C LEU A 33 2.32 -19.63 -9.85
N PHE A 34 3.15 -19.04 -9.00
CA PHE A 34 2.66 -18.09 -8.01
C PHE A 34 2.15 -16.89 -8.81
N SER A 35 0.84 -16.82 -8.99
CA SER A 35 0.20 -15.53 -9.26
C SER A 35 0.68 -14.58 -8.14
N PRO A 36 1.23 -13.40 -8.43
CA PRO A 36 1.35 -12.38 -7.41
C PRO A 36 -0.07 -11.88 -7.13
N LEU A 37 -0.85 -12.66 -6.38
CA LEU A 37 -2.03 -12.17 -5.71
C LEU A 37 -1.53 -11.62 -4.37
N SER A 38 -0.80 -10.52 -4.44
CA SER A 38 -0.42 -9.78 -3.25
C SER A 38 -0.75 -8.33 -3.54
N ALA A 39 -1.86 -7.89 -2.97
CA ALA A 39 -1.99 -6.52 -2.48
C ALA A 39 -0.61 -6.09 -1.95
N ALA A 40 0.00 -5.12 -2.62
CA ALA A 40 1.34 -4.66 -2.30
C ALA A 40 1.20 -3.26 -1.72
N ILE A 41 1.03 -3.19 -0.41
CA ILE A 41 1.06 -1.91 0.27
C ILE A 41 2.48 -1.33 0.15
N ILE A 42 2.60 -0.16 -0.47
CA ILE A 42 3.86 0.59 -0.50
C ILE A 42 3.87 1.49 0.73
N PHE A 43 4.83 1.25 1.63
CA PHE A 43 5.02 2.04 2.85
C PHE A 43 6.30 2.87 2.75
N THR A 44 6.20 4.14 3.13
CA THR A 44 7.32 5.09 3.16
C THR A 44 7.36 5.81 4.50
N GLU A 45 8.51 5.77 5.16
CA GLU A 45 8.81 6.57 6.34
C GLU A 45 9.55 7.84 5.93
N VAL A 46 9.05 9.01 6.34
CA VAL A 46 9.62 10.32 5.94
C VAL A 46 10.11 11.13 7.15
N ASN A 47 9.40 11.09 8.28
CA ASN A 47 9.67 11.90 9.47
C ASN A 47 9.82 13.41 9.19
N ASP A 48 9.10 13.90 8.19
CA ASP A 48 9.16 15.29 7.78
C ASP A 48 8.47 16.21 8.78
N ARG A 49 9.11 17.36 9.02
CA ARG A 49 8.65 18.35 9.99
C ARG A 49 8.38 19.68 9.31
N ILE A 50 7.23 20.28 9.62
CA ILE A 50 6.87 21.62 9.20
C ILE A 50 6.74 22.54 10.41
N SER A 51 7.56 23.59 10.44
CA SER A 51 7.69 24.53 11.56
C SER A 51 7.59 25.98 11.09
N ARG A 52 7.50 26.96 12.00
CA ARG A 52 7.59 28.38 11.63
C ARG A 52 9.05 28.86 11.58
N PRO A 53 9.39 29.77 10.65
CA PRO A 53 8.76 30.04 9.37
C PRO A 53 9.37 29.07 8.33
N SER A 54 8.74 27.93 8.05
CA SER A 54 9.24 27.02 7.03
C SER A 54 9.20 27.72 5.66
N THR A 55 10.32 27.66 4.95
CA THR A 55 10.44 28.15 3.57
C THR A 55 10.96 26.98 2.73
N PRO A 56 10.15 26.37 1.85
CA PRO A 56 8.73 26.66 1.59
C PRO A 56 7.77 26.24 2.73
N PRO A 57 6.55 26.83 2.81
CA PRO A 57 5.55 26.52 3.84
C PRO A 57 4.68 25.30 3.49
N PHE A 58 5.20 24.38 2.68
CA PHE A 58 4.49 23.19 2.22
C PHE A 58 5.41 21.96 2.25
N LEU A 59 4.81 20.81 2.55
CA LEU A 59 5.33 19.47 2.29
C LEU A 59 4.43 18.87 1.22
N GLU A 60 5.00 18.26 0.20
CA GLU A 60 4.27 17.69 -0.94
C GLU A 60 4.72 16.24 -1.12
N TYR A 61 3.78 15.37 -1.43
CA TYR A 61 3.98 13.94 -1.56
C TYR A 61 3.34 13.48 -2.87
N ASP A 62 4.18 12.85 -3.68
CA ASP A 62 3.84 12.06 -4.86
C ASP A 62 3.96 10.59 -4.42
N LEU A 63 2.83 9.92 -4.27
CA LEU A 63 2.72 8.58 -3.69
C LEU A 63 3.10 7.51 -4.71
N ASN A 64 2.75 7.72 -5.98
CA ASN A 64 2.95 6.77 -7.08
C ASN A 64 4.17 7.10 -7.96
N GLU A 65 4.89 8.18 -7.66
CA GLU A 65 6.08 8.66 -8.37
C GLU A 65 5.80 8.98 -9.85
N ASP A 66 4.59 9.44 -10.18
CA ASP A 66 4.20 9.79 -11.56
C ASP A 66 4.57 11.24 -11.96
N GLY A 67 5.07 12.02 -11.02
CA GLY A 67 5.47 13.41 -11.21
C GLY A 67 4.35 14.42 -10.94
N GLU A 68 3.14 13.97 -10.58
CA GLU A 68 2.06 14.80 -10.05
C GLU A 68 2.00 14.69 -8.51
N ILE A 69 1.70 15.80 -7.85
CA ILE A 69 1.59 15.81 -6.37
C ILE A 69 0.22 15.29 -5.96
N ASP A 70 0.15 14.18 -5.26
CA ASP A 70 -1.11 13.62 -4.77
C ASP A 70 -1.69 14.40 -3.60
N TRP A 71 -0.84 14.80 -2.65
CA TRP A 71 -1.27 15.57 -1.49
C TRP A 71 -0.10 16.28 -0.81
N GLY A 72 -0.42 17.14 0.14
CA GLY A 72 0.58 17.88 0.91
C GLY A 72 0.04 18.47 2.19
N LEU A 73 0.96 18.89 3.06
CA LEU A 73 0.67 19.69 4.23
C LEU A 73 1.05 21.14 3.98
N ARG A 74 0.09 22.04 4.19
CA ARG A 74 0.28 23.48 4.02
C ARG A 74 0.19 24.19 5.35
N VAL A 75 1.06 25.19 5.52
CA VAL A 75 1.00 26.13 6.63
C VAL A 75 0.66 27.52 6.10
N ALA A 76 -0.44 28.09 6.59
CA ALA A 76 -0.71 29.51 6.40
C ALA A 76 -0.49 30.26 7.72
N THR A 77 0.23 31.37 7.65
CA THR A 77 0.50 32.25 8.78
C THR A 77 -0.01 33.65 8.44
N THR A 78 -0.85 34.18 9.31
CA THR A 78 -1.25 35.59 9.30
C THR A 78 -0.62 36.31 10.50
N LEU A 79 -0.91 37.61 10.66
CA LEU A 79 -0.51 38.37 11.83
C LEU A 79 -1.14 37.85 13.13
N PHE A 80 -2.29 37.16 13.06
CA PHE A 80 -3.08 36.77 14.24
C PHE A 80 -3.44 35.27 14.31
N SER A 81 -3.15 34.50 13.27
CA SER A 81 -3.44 33.08 13.25
C SER A 81 -2.40 32.24 12.51
N GLN A 82 -2.42 30.95 12.81
CA GLN A 82 -1.78 29.92 12.02
C GLN A 82 -2.80 28.83 11.68
N THR A 83 -2.79 28.36 10.44
CA THR A 83 -3.56 27.18 10.02
C THR A 83 -2.63 26.15 9.43
N PHE A 84 -2.91 24.89 9.76
CA PHE A 84 -2.30 23.71 9.16
C PHE A 84 -3.42 22.96 8.46
N SER A 85 -3.25 22.74 7.17
CA SER A 85 -4.26 22.11 6.33
C SER A 85 -3.63 21.08 5.42
N VAL A 86 -4.39 20.05 5.11
CA VAL A 86 -4.13 19.20 3.96
C VAL A 86 -4.44 20.02 2.71
N SER A 87 -3.57 19.93 1.72
CA SER A 87 -3.75 20.46 0.38
C SER A 87 -3.62 19.29 -0.59
N ALA A 88 -4.61 19.08 -1.44
CA ALA A 88 -4.55 18.03 -2.45
C ALA A 88 -5.15 18.55 -3.76
N PRO A 89 -4.76 18.01 -4.93
CA PRO A 89 -5.43 18.30 -6.18
C PRO A 89 -6.89 17.82 -6.15
N THR A 90 -7.66 18.21 -7.16
CA THR A 90 -9.08 17.81 -7.29
C THR A 90 -9.27 16.32 -7.56
N THR A 91 -8.22 15.61 -7.97
CA THR A 91 -8.19 14.16 -8.16
C THR A 91 -8.02 13.38 -6.85
N THR A 92 -7.60 14.05 -5.78
CA THR A 92 -7.40 13.44 -4.47
C THR A 92 -8.49 13.86 -3.50
N LEU A 93 -9.15 12.88 -2.90
CA LEU A 93 -10.16 13.09 -1.87
C LEU A 93 -9.58 12.66 -0.51
N ALA A 94 -9.95 13.37 0.54
CA ALA A 94 -9.62 13.02 1.92
C ALA A 94 -10.87 12.52 2.65
N VAL A 95 -10.65 11.71 3.68
CA VAL A 95 -11.71 11.26 4.58
C VAL A 95 -12.12 12.42 5.50
N THR A 96 -13.36 12.90 5.35
CA THR A 96 -13.91 14.00 6.14
C THR A 96 -15.20 13.60 6.84
N GLN A 97 -15.61 14.40 7.81
CA GLN A 97 -16.91 14.28 8.46
C GLN A 97 -17.59 15.65 8.56
N SER A 98 -18.91 15.67 8.48
CA SER A 98 -19.67 16.91 8.68
C SER A 98 -19.48 17.42 10.11
N ARG A 99 -19.07 18.68 10.25
CA ARG A 99 -18.88 19.33 11.55
C ARG A 99 -20.19 19.51 12.32
N SER A 100 -21.30 19.63 11.60
CA SER A 100 -22.65 19.71 12.17
C SER A 100 -23.65 18.96 11.26
N PRO A 101 -24.73 18.40 11.81
CA PRO A 101 -25.81 17.84 11.00
C PRO A 101 -26.33 18.88 9.99
N GLY A 102 -26.26 18.58 8.70
CA GLY A 102 -26.67 19.49 7.62
C GLY A 102 -25.71 20.66 7.33
N GLY A 103 -24.52 20.68 7.94
CA GLY A 103 -23.51 21.72 7.71
C GLY A 103 -22.68 21.46 6.45
N VAL A 104 -22.29 22.55 5.78
CA VAL A 104 -21.35 22.53 4.64
C VAL A 104 -19.87 22.50 5.05
N SER A 105 -19.58 22.70 6.34
CA SER A 105 -18.21 22.62 6.88
C SER A 105 -17.87 21.17 7.18
N GLN A 106 -16.76 20.71 6.63
CA GLN A 106 -16.21 19.38 6.86
C GLN A 106 -14.88 19.48 7.59
N ASP A 107 -14.71 18.65 8.61
CA ASP A 107 -13.46 18.49 9.32
C ASP A 107 -12.80 17.19 8.86
N LEU A 108 -11.47 17.15 8.84
CA LEU A 108 -10.74 15.90 8.61
C LEU A 108 -11.06 14.92 9.73
N VAL A 109 -11.20 13.65 9.37
CA VAL A 109 -11.43 12.57 10.33
C VAL A 109 -10.10 12.15 10.93
N VAL A 110 -10.06 12.02 12.24
CA VAL A 110 -8.93 11.43 12.98
C VAL A 110 -9.09 9.92 12.92
N LEU A 111 -8.40 9.26 11.99
CA LEU A 111 -8.44 7.81 11.87
C LEU A 111 -7.48 7.17 12.88
N ARG A 112 -7.87 6.00 13.38
CA ARG A 112 -7.08 5.16 14.28
C ARG A 112 -6.55 3.95 13.51
N GLU A 113 -5.52 3.33 14.06
CA GLU A 113 -4.96 2.11 13.50
C GLU A 113 -6.06 1.05 13.31
N GLY A 114 -6.10 0.43 12.14
CA GLY A 114 -7.12 -0.56 11.76
C GLY A 114 -8.41 0.02 11.18
N ASP A 115 -8.62 1.35 11.17
CA ASP A 115 -9.76 1.94 10.47
C ASP A 115 -9.68 1.68 8.96
N ILE A 116 -10.82 1.38 8.34
CA ILE A 116 -10.92 1.05 6.92
C ILE A 116 -10.97 2.32 6.08
N ILE A 117 -10.03 2.45 5.14
CA ILE A 117 -10.00 3.50 4.11
C ILE A 117 -10.22 2.82 2.76
N GLY A 118 -11.37 3.08 2.15
CA GLY A 118 -11.77 2.39 0.93
C GLY A 118 -13.10 2.88 0.37
N PRO A 119 -13.74 2.09 -0.51
CA PRO A 119 -15.05 2.43 -1.06
C PRO A 119 -16.13 2.57 0.01
N ILE A 120 -15.97 1.82 1.11
CA ILE A 120 -16.78 1.91 2.32
C ILE A 120 -15.86 2.36 3.44
N LEU A 121 -16.18 3.52 4.03
CA LEU A 121 -15.39 4.11 5.10
C LEU A 121 -15.83 3.60 6.47
N SER A 122 -14.86 3.42 7.36
CA SER A 122 -15.08 3.30 8.81
C SER A 122 -14.35 4.45 9.51
N PRO A 123 -15.02 5.27 10.32
CA PRO A 123 -16.43 5.15 10.75
C PRO A 123 -17.44 5.51 9.64
N SER A 124 -18.66 4.95 9.73
CA SER A 124 -19.70 5.11 8.70
C SER A 124 -20.28 6.54 8.58
N THR A 125 -19.89 7.44 9.47
CA THR A 125 -20.24 8.86 9.43
C THR A 125 -19.29 9.68 8.55
N SER A 126 -18.21 9.06 8.07
CA SER A 126 -17.22 9.68 7.21
C SER A 126 -17.65 9.66 5.75
N GLN A 127 -17.13 10.61 4.98
CA GLN A 127 -17.37 10.74 3.54
C GLN A 127 -16.10 11.18 2.82
N TRP A 128 -16.05 10.91 1.52
CA TRP A 128 -15.04 11.45 0.64
C TRP A 128 -15.38 12.90 0.29
N SER A 129 -14.37 13.76 0.34
CA SER A 129 -14.47 15.14 -0.13
C SER A 129 -13.14 15.61 -0.67
N ILE A 130 -13.15 16.64 -1.51
CA ILE A 130 -11.94 17.24 -2.08
C ILE A 130 -10.95 17.47 -0.95
N GLY A 131 -9.70 16.99 -1.11
CA GLY A 131 -8.69 16.84 -0.06
C GLY A 131 -8.18 18.11 0.61
N ASN A 132 -8.96 19.19 0.62
CA ASN A 132 -8.70 20.40 1.37
C ASN A 132 -9.42 20.32 2.71
N GLY A 133 -8.65 20.08 3.77
CA GLY A 133 -9.17 19.96 5.12
C GLY A 133 -8.24 20.59 6.14
N GLN A 134 -8.81 21.21 7.18
CA GLN A 134 -8.01 21.80 8.25
C GLN A 134 -7.67 20.74 9.30
N LEU A 135 -6.38 20.53 9.58
CA LEU A 135 -5.90 19.66 10.66
C LEU A 135 -6.08 20.34 12.00
N LEU A 136 -5.56 21.57 12.08
CA LEU A 136 -5.56 22.38 13.28
C LEU A 136 -5.29 23.85 12.94
N SER A 137 -5.80 24.75 13.77
CA SER A 137 -5.51 26.18 13.75
C SER A 137 -5.21 26.68 15.14
N GLY A 138 -4.29 27.64 15.23
CA GLY A 138 -3.98 28.33 16.48
C GLY A 138 -4.09 29.84 16.33
N GLN A 139 -4.55 30.50 17.39
CA GLN A 139 -4.28 31.92 17.62
C GLN A 139 -2.96 32.08 18.40
N PHE A 140 -2.33 33.25 18.26
CA PHE A 140 -1.02 33.54 18.91
C PHE A 140 -1.09 33.64 20.45
N ASP A 141 -2.29 33.59 21.02
CA ASP A 141 -2.55 33.49 22.46
C ASP A 141 -2.46 32.05 23.00
N ASN A 142 -1.93 31.11 22.19
CA ASN A 142 -1.86 29.67 22.47
C ASN A 142 -3.23 28.94 22.48
N ALA A 143 -4.30 29.56 21.98
CA ALA A 143 -5.55 28.85 21.74
C ALA A 143 -5.47 28.06 20.42
N TRP A 144 -5.25 26.74 20.53
CA TRP A 144 -5.27 25.81 19.39
C TRP A 144 -6.57 25.02 19.36
N GLY A 145 -7.12 24.83 18.18
CA GLY A 145 -8.31 24.04 17.94
C GLY A 145 -8.24 23.28 16.62
N GLY A 146 -9.00 22.19 16.54
CA GLY A 146 -9.07 21.32 15.37
C GLY A 146 -8.92 19.84 15.75
N PRO A 147 -9.29 18.94 14.82
CA PRO A 147 -9.33 17.50 15.08
C PRO A 147 -7.97 16.92 15.50
N PHE A 148 -6.86 17.47 15.00
CA PHE A 148 -5.53 16.89 15.21
C PHE A 148 -4.73 17.58 16.33
N VAL A 149 -5.30 18.47 17.14
CA VAL A 149 -4.51 19.16 18.18
C VAL A 149 -4.03 18.16 19.25
N ARG A 150 -2.71 18.04 19.39
CA ARG A 150 -2.01 17.12 20.31
C ARG A 150 -2.25 15.64 20.02
N GLU A 151 -2.56 15.31 18.77
CA GLU A 151 -2.79 13.94 18.33
C GLU A 151 -1.67 13.47 17.41
N VAL A 152 -1.36 12.18 17.47
CA VAL A 152 -0.66 11.45 16.41
C VAL A 152 -1.68 10.48 15.84
N ALA A 153 -2.08 10.68 14.59
CA ALA A 153 -3.21 9.97 14.02
C ALA A 153 -3.12 9.87 12.50
N TYR A 154 -3.96 9.00 11.93
CA TYR A 154 -3.99 8.74 10.51
C TYR A 154 -4.96 9.68 9.79
N LEU A 155 -4.52 10.14 8.62
CA LEU A 155 -5.36 10.67 7.55
C LEU A 155 -5.63 9.57 6.55
N GLY A 156 -6.78 9.60 5.89
CA GLY A 156 -7.13 8.71 4.80
C GLY A 156 -7.36 9.47 3.51
N PHE A 157 -6.90 8.90 2.40
CA PHE A 157 -6.98 9.50 1.07
C PHE A 157 -7.47 8.48 0.03
N SER A 158 -8.14 8.98 -0.99
CA SER A 158 -8.30 8.30 -2.27
C SER A 158 -7.67 9.18 -3.35
N PHE A 159 -6.88 8.59 -4.23
CA PHE A 159 -6.22 9.30 -5.32
C PHE A 159 -6.29 8.45 -6.59
N GLU A 160 -6.04 9.06 -7.74
CA GLU A 160 -6.06 8.39 -9.03
C GLU A 160 -4.63 8.07 -9.45
N SER A 161 -4.35 6.83 -9.80
CA SER A 161 -3.09 6.40 -10.40
C SER A 161 -3.39 5.54 -11.62
N GLU A 162 -2.75 5.83 -12.75
CA GLU A 162 -3.02 5.16 -14.03
C GLU A 162 -4.51 5.18 -14.46
N GLY A 163 -5.30 6.13 -13.95
CA GLY A 163 -6.74 6.26 -14.24
C GLY A 163 -7.65 5.36 -13.41
N GLU A 164 -7.12 4.73 -12.35
CA GLU A 164 -7.89 3.96 -11.39
C GLU A 164 -7.74 4.53 -9.97
N THR A 165 -8.74 4.31 -9.12
CA THR A 165 -8.74 4.83 -7.74
C THR A 165 -7.94 3.93 -6.81
N HIS A 166 -7.01 4.52 -6.05
CA HIS A 166 -6.25 3.88 -4.99
C HIS A 166 -6.52 4.52 -3.64
N TYR A 167 -6.22 3.78 -2.57
CA TYR A 167 -6.45 4.23 -1.20
C TYR A 167 -5.14 4.30 -0.42
N ALA A 168 -5.00 5.37 0.37
CA ALA A 168 -3.78 5.65 1.12
C ALA A 168 -4.09 6.14 2.53
N TRP A 169 -3.09 6.02 3.41
CA TRP A 169 -3.08 6.66 4.71
C TRP A 169 -1.79 7.45 4.93
N ALA A 170 -1.85 8.50 5.74
CA ALA A 170 -0.68 9.20 6.24
C ALA A 170 -0.75 9.34 7.77
N LEU A 171 0.31 8.96 8.47
CA LEU A 171 0.45 9.17 9.90
C LEU A 171 1.00 10.57 10.15
N VAL A 172 0.20 11.40 10.80
CA VAL A 172 0.50 12.82 11.01
C VAL A 172 0.54 13.12 12.50
N GLU A 173 1.54 13.91 12.89
CA GLU A 173 1.64 14.48 14.22
C GLU A 173 1.07 15.91 14.21
N GLY A 174 -0.13 16.04 14.76
CA GLY A 174 -0.77 17.33 14.99
C GLY A 174 -0.29 17.92 16.31
N GLY A 175 0.81 18.66 16.26
CA GLY A 175 1.33 19.38 17.42
C GLY A 175 0.36 20.42 18.02
N GLY A 176 0.67 20.89 19.23
CA GLY A 176 0.09 22.07 19.88
C GLY A 176 1.00 23.31 19.84
N PRO A 177 0.86 24.25 20.79
CA PRO A 177 1.76 25.39 20.88
C PRO A 177 3.18 24.89 21.14
N LEU A 178 4.13 25.31 20.30
CA LEU A 178 5.57 25.03 20.38
C LEU A 178 6.03 23.58 20.13
N THR A 179 5.14 22.65 19.75
CA THR A 179 5.54 21.28 19.40
C THR A 179 5.68 21.09 17.90
N HIS A 180 6.46 20.07 17.52
CA HIS A 180 6.66 19.67 16.14
C HIS A 180 5.34 19.22 15.48
N ARG A 181 5.27 19.42 14.16
CA ARG A 181 4.16 19.04 13.30
C ARG A 181 4.71 18.46 12.03
N GLY A 182 4.00 17.52 11.42
CA GLY A 182 4.38 17.00 10.12
C GLY A 182 3.98 15.55 9.92
N VAL A 183 4.58 14.93 8.91
CA VAL A 183 4.24 13.57 8.47
C VAL A 183 5.31 12.63 8.99
N ILE A 184 4.89 11.55 9.63
CA ILE A 184 5.80 10.53 10.13
C ILE A 184 6.04 9.52 9.01
N SER A 185 4.96 8.98 8.46
CA SER A 185 4.98 7.98 7.41
C SER A 185 3.68 8.01 6.61
N TYR A 186 3.65 7.34 5.47
CA TYR A 186 2.46 7.09 4.70
C TYR A 186 2.53 5.72 4.03
N ALA A 187 1.38 5.21 3.62
CA ALA A 187 1.32 4.04 2.75
C ALA A 187 0.09 4.05 1.85
N TRP A 188 0.13 3.28 0.77
CA TRP A 188 -0.98 3.16 -0.17
C TRP A 188 -1.10 1.76 -0.75
N GLU A 189 -2.31 1.40 -1.18
CA GLU A 189 -2.62 0.11 -1.80
C GLU A 189 -2.47 0.17 -3.32
N THR A 190 -1.53 -0.63 -3.84
CA THR A 190 -1.24 -0.73 -5.29
C THR A 190 -2.32 -1.42 -6.10
N GLU A 191 -3.18 -2.23 -5.48
CA GLU A 191 -4.31 -2.83 -6.19
C GLU A 191 -5.48 -1.82 -6.25
N PRO A 192 -5.93 -1.41 -7.45
CA PRO A 192 -6.97 -0.41 -7.54
C PRO A 192 -8.28 -0.88 -6.93
N GLY A 193 -9.00 0.04 -6.27
CA GLY A 193 -10.28 -0.22 -5.61
C GLY A 193 -10.20 -1.04 -4.31
N VAL A 194 -9.02 -1.50 -3.89
CA VAL A 194 -8.84 -2.30 -2.68
C VAL A 194 -8.63 -1.41 -1.46
N ALA A 195 -9.47 -1.62 -0.43
CA ALA A 195 -9.39 -0.85 0.80
C ALA A 195 -8.08 -1.13 1.56
N ILE A 196 -7.50 -0.10 2.16
CA ILE A 196 -6.35 -0.18 3.06
C ILE A 196 -6.78 0.06 4.50
N LEU A 197 -6.18 -0.66 5.45
CA LEU A 197 -6.34 -0.34 6.87
C LEU A 197 -5.35 0.74 7.25
N ALA A 198 -5.79 1.73 8.02
CA ALA A 198 -4.91 2.75 8.58
C ALA A 198 -3.78 2.09 9.41
N GLY A 199 -2.54 2.43 9.09
CA GLY A 199 -1.36 1.83 9.72
C GLY A 199 -0.92 0.48 9.15
N ALA A 200 -1.62 -0.05 8.14
CA ALA A 200 -1.17 -1.26 7.46
C ALA A 200 0.19 -1.03 6.80
N ILE A 201 1.14 -1.90 7.14
CA ILE A 201 2.45 -1.99 6.52
C ILE A 201 2.50 -3.28 5.69
N PRO A 202 3.31 -3.34 4.62
CA PRO A 202 3.47 -4.57 3.86
C PRO A 202 3.82 -5.72 4.81
N GLU A 203 3.03 -6.79 4.77
CA GLU A 203 3.34 -7.98 5.56
C GLU A 203 4.77 -8.41 5.22
N PRO A 204 5.66 -8.60 6.21
CA PRO A 204 6.99 -9.11 5.94
C PRO A 204 6.80 -10.47 5.31
N SER A 205 7.02 -10.53 3.98
CA SER A 205 6.61 -11.63 3.11
C SER A 205 6.61 -12.97 3.87
N SER A 206 5.43 -13.46 4.22
CA SER A 206 5.28 -14.74 4.91
C SER A 206 6.02 -15.86 4.13
N ALA A 207 6.14 -15.69 2.81
CA ALA A 207 7.00 -16.48 1.93
C ALA A 207 8.50 -16.43 2.28
N GLY A 208 9.05 -15.26 2.61
CA GLY A 208 10.43 -15.10 3.07
C GLY A 208 10.68 -15.82 4.40
N LEU A 209 9.74 -15.74 5.35
CA LEU A 209 9.82 -16.48 6.61
C LEU A 209 9.73 -17.99 6.39
N LEU A 210 8.81 -18.46 5.54
CA LEU A 210 8.67 -19.89 5.20
C LEU A 210 9.90 -20.43 4.45
N LEU A 211 10.48 -19.65 3.53
CA LEU A 211 11.72 -20.00 2.85
C LEU A 211 12.90 -20.07 3.82
N LEU A 212 12.99 -19.13 4.76
CA LEU A 212 14.01 -19.15 5.80
C LEU A 212 13.86 -20.41 6.68
N GLU A 213 12.64 -20.75 7.09
CA GLU A 213 12.37 -21.97 7.84
C GLU A 213 12.72 -23.23 7.04
N MET A 214 12.38 -23.29 5.75
CA MET A 214 12.77 -24.40 4.88
C MET A 214 14.30 -24.52 4.79
N LEU A 215 15.01 -23.41 4.57
CA LEU A 215 16.47 -23.42 4.48
C LEU A 215 17.12 -23.85 5.80
N VAL A 216 16.62 -23.38 6.94
CA VAL A 216 17.10 -23.76 8.28
C VAL A 216 16.85 -25.25 8.55
N THR A 217 15.67 -25.76 8.21
CA THR A 217 15.34 -27.19 8.39
C THR A 217 16.17 -28.10 7.49
N LEU A 218 16.40 -27.72 6.22
CA LEU A 218 17.30 -28.40 5.29
C LEU A 218 18.76 -28.38 5.78
N ALA A 219 19.25 -27.25 6.27
CA ALA A 219 20.61 -27.12 6.82
C ALA A 219 20.82 -27.96 8.09
N ARG A 220 19.80 -28.06 8.97
CA ARG A 220 19.83 -28.95 10.14
C ARG A 220 19.86 -30.43 9.76
N ARG A 221 19.13 -30.82 8.70
CA ARG A 221 19.13 -32.21 8.20
C ARG A 221 20.48 -32.65 7.64
N ARG A 222 21.27 -31.74 7.08
CA ARG A 222 22.62 -32.04 6.55
C ARG A 222 23.72 -32.15 7.60
N ARG A 223 23.45 -31.78 8.86
CA ARG A 223 24.43 -31.82 9.98
C ARG A 223 24.28 -33.05 10.88
N LYS A 224 23.25 -33.88 10.69
CA LYS A 224 23.09 -35.19 11.33
C LYS A 224 23.52 -36.27 10.36
#